data_AF-A0A836UA06-F1
#
_entry.id   AF-A0A836UA06-F1
#
_cell.length_a   1.000
_cell.length_b   1.000
_cell.length_c   1.000
_cell.angle_alpha   90.00
_cell.angle_beta   90.00
_cell.angle_gamma   90.00
#
_symmetry.space_group_name_H-M   'P 1'
#
loop_
_entity.id
_entity.type
_entity.pdbx_description
1 polymer ?
#
loop_
_entity_poly.entity_id
_entity_poly.type
_entity_poly.pdbx_seq_one_letter_code
_entity_poly.pdbx_strand_id
1 'polypeptide(L)'
;MKARSAISRLENFQRTVQIRRRAFDVPGVAVELSLSPDVLLGLIQDDLSPYKVRDTLYTSYFAENFTVEKRAAKKLPRMSMDSLTFNPWTGERFLIDTGYIAASGFDQSVLEVRDPTPFGRDKVKKDTLKFGSLTEAHIDGNWRQ
;
A
#
# COMPACT_ATOMS: atom_id res chain seq x y z
N MET A 1 -25.62 39.14 2.17
CA MET A 1 -26.49 38.21 2.94
C MET A 1 -26.07 36.72 2.87
N LYS A 2 -25.09 36.29 2.04
CA LYS A 2 -24.70 34.86 1.91
C LYS A 2 -23.70 34.33 2.96
N ALA A 3 -22.84 35.19 3.54
CA ALA A 3 -21.83 34.75 4.50
C ALA A 3 -22.39 34.19 5.83
N ARG A 4 -23.53 34.74 6.31
CA ARG A 4 -24.18 34.27 7.54
C ARG A 4 -24.78 32.86 7.41
N SER A 5 -25.17 32.45 6.21
CA SER A 5 -25.78 31.13 5.96
C SER A 5 -24.74 30.00 6.03
N ALA A 6 -23.53 30.22 5.52
CA ALA A 6 -22.44 29.25 5.56
C ALA A 6 -21.96 29.00 7.00
N ILE A 7 -21.88 30.05 7.81
CA ILE A 7 -21.50 29.97 9.23
C ILE A 7 -22.51 29.12 10.02
N SER A 8 -23.82 29.30 9.81
CA SER A 8 -24.84 28.48 10.50
C SER A 8 -24.82 26.99 10.14
N ARG A 9 -24.31 26.64 8.94
CA ARG A 9 -24.19 25.25 8.50
C ARG A 9 -23.00 24.55 9.16
N LEU A 10 -21.97 25.30 9.56
CA LEU A 10 -20.80 24.82 10.29
C LEU A 10 -21.10 24.62 11.78
N GLU A 11 -21.95 25.47 12.38
CA GLU A 11 -22.30 25.38 13.80
C GLU A 11 -23.09 24.09 14.16
N ASN A 12 -23.93 23.58 13.25
CA ASN A 12 -24.70 22.36 13.51
C ASN A 12 -23.91 21.04 13.37
N PHE A 13 -22.65 21.09 12.93
CA PHE A 13 -21.78 19.90 12.79
C PHE A 13 -20.83 19.73 13.99
N GLN A 14 -21.01 20.48 15.09
CA GLN A 14 -20.14 20.50 16.27
C GLN A 14 -20.29 19.28 17.21
N ARG A 15 -20.62 18.10 16.69
CA ARG A 15 -20.45 16.84 17.44
C ARG A 15 -19.30 16.04 16.82
N THR A 16 -18.09 16.45 17.17
CA THR A 16 -16.86 15.64 17.21
C THR A 16 -16.51 14.85 15.94
N VAL A 17 -16.40 15.51 14.78
CA VAL A 17 -15.71 14.93 13.62
C VAL A 17 -14.72 15.95 13.07
N GLN A 18 -13.43 15.74 13.34
CA GLN A 18 -12.36 16.48 12.68
C GLN A 18 -12.09 15.85 11.31
N ILE A 19 -12.23 16.65 10.24
CA ILE A 19 -12.07 16.17 8.87
C ILE A 19 -10.64 16.49 8.42
N ARG A 20 -9.80 15.46 8.28
CA ARG A 20 -8.40 15.60 7.86
C ARG A 20 -8.32 15.57 6.33
N ARG A 21 -7.75 16.60 5.72
CA ARG A 21 -7.58 16.74 4.25
C ARG A 21 -6.13 17.08 3.92
N ARG A 22 -5.67 16.82 2.69
CA ARG A 22 -4.31 17.20 2.27
C ARG A 22 -4.28 18.68 1.91
N ALA A 23 -3.11 19.32 2.02
CA ALA A 23 -2.94 20.74 1.68
C ALA A 23 -3.38 21.05 0.24
N PHE A 24 -3.12 20.11 -0.69
CA PHE A 24 -3.53 20.23 -2.08
C PHE A 24 -5.05 20.17 -2.30
N ASP A 25 -5.80 19.58 -1.38
CA ASP A 25 -7.25 19.45 -1.49
C ASP A 25 -7.98 20.75 -1.07
N VAL A 26 -7.26 21.72 -0.48
CA VAL A 26 -7.82 22.97 0.07
C VAL A 26 -8.60 23.80 -0.96
N PRO A 27 -8.13 24.00 -2.21
CA PRO A 27 -8.90 24.74 -3.22
C PRO A 27 -10.24 24.07 -3.57
N GLY A 28 -10.28 22.74 -3.62
CA GLY A 28 -11.52 21.99 -3.90
C GLY A 28 -12.53 22.11 -2.77
N VAL A 29 -12.06 21.96 -1.51
CA VAL A 29 -12.90 22.14 -0.32
C VAL A 29 -13.37 23.60 -0.18
N ALA A 30 -12.54 24.57 -0.54
CA ALA A 30 -12.92 25.99 -0.53
C ALA A 30 -14.09 26.26 -1.49
N VAL A 31 -14.05 25.68 -2.69
CA VAL A 31 -15.16 25.77 -3.66
C VAL A 31 -16.44 25.14 -3.11
N GLU A 32 -16.36 23.95 -2.52
CA GLU A 32 -17.51 23.28 -1.89
C GLU A 32 -18.15 24.14 -0.77
N LEU A 33 -17.33 24.85 0.00
CA LEU A 33 -17.76 25.73 1.08
C LEU A 33 -18.13 27.15 0.61
N SER A 34 -18.01 27.44 -0.69
CA SER A 34 -18.19 28.79 -1.25
C SER A 34 -17.30 29.84 -0.59
N LEU A 35 -16.07 29.45 -0.22
CA LEU A 35 -15.03 30.30 0.34
C LEU A 35 -13.88 30.45 -0.68
N SER A 36 -13.09 31.51 -0.54
CA SER A 36 -11.80 31.55 -1.23
C SER A 36 -10.81 30.62 -0.52
N PRO A 37 -9.85 30.03 -1.26
CA PRO A 37 -8.81 29.17 -0.68
C PRO A 37 -8.04 29.84 0.47
N ASP A 38 -7.71 31.13 0.32
CA ASP A 38 -6.97 31.89 1.32
C ASP A 38 -7.76 32.09 2.63
N VAL A 39 -9.08 32.31 2.51
CA VAL A 39 -9.96 32.45 3.67
C VAL A 39 -10.11 31.11 4.38
N LEU A 40 -10.26 30.01 3.64
CA LEU A 40 -10.30 28.67 4.24
C LEU A 40 -8.97 28.32 4.93
N LEU A 41 -7.83 28.67 4.34
CA LEU A 41 -6.51 28.47 4.95
C LEU A 41 -6.36 29.24 6.26
N GLY A 42 -6.76 30.53 6.29
CA GLY A 42 -6.76 31.33 7.52
C GLY A 42 -7.63 30.69 8.60
N LEU A 43 -8.84 30.26 8.27
CA LEU A 43 -9.74 29.59 9.21
C LEU A 43 -9.17 28.25 9.73
N ILE A 44 -8.42 27.52 8.92
CA ILE A 44 -7.74 26.27 9.34
C ILE A 44 -6.57 26.58 10.28
N GLN A 45 -5.80 27.63 9.99
CA GLN A 45 -4.66 28.09 10.81
C GLN A 45 -5.12 28.60 12.18
N ASP A 46 -6.21 29.35 12.21
CA ASP A 46 -6.80 29.92 13.43
C ASP A 46 -7.63 28.89 14.23
N ASP A 47 -7.67 27.63 13.80
CA ASP A 47 -8.47 26.54 14.40
C ASP A 47 -9.99 26.83 14.45
N LEU A 48 -10.47 27.68 13.54
CA LEU A 48 -11.87 28.06 13.38
C LEU A 48 -12.60 27.22 12.33
N SER A 49 -11.99 26.13 11.88
CA SER A 49 -12.49 25.24 10.84
C SER A 49 -12.43 23.77 11.29
N PRO A 50 -13.45 22.95 10.95
CA PRO A 50 -13.41 21.51 11.21
C PRO A 50 -12.39 20.76 10.32
N TYR A 51 -11.81 21.45 9.33
CA TYR A 51 -10.80 20.91 8.44
C TYR A 51 -9.40 21.09 9.01
N LYS A 52 -8.57 20.04 8.90
CA LYS A 52 -7.14 20.11 9.22
C LYS A 52 -6.33 19.67 8.01
N VAL A 53 -5.34 20.48 7.65
CA VAL A 53 -4.36 20.15 6.62
C VAL A 53 -3.33 19.17 7.18
N ARG A 54 -3.14 18.05 6.49
CA ARG A 54 -2.02 17.13 6.72
C ARG A 54 -1.04 17.21 5.56
N ASP A 55 0.23 17.43 5.89
CA ASP A 55 1.31 17.20 4.95
C ASP A 55 1.51 15.71 4.79
N THR A 56 1.39 15.22 3.55
CA THR A 56 1.71 13.84 3.20
C THR A 56 3.01 13.89 2.40
N LEU A 57 4.11 13.49 3.03
CA LEU A 57 5.39 13.38 2.35
C LEU A 57 5.45 12.01 1.66
N TYR A 58 5.59 12.01 0.34
CA TYR A 58 5.90 10.80 -0.41
C TYR A 58 7.41 10.65 -0.46
N THR A 59 7.91 9.56 0.12
CA THR A 59 9.30 9.16 -0.06
C THR A 59 9.36 7.93 -0.95
N SER A 60 10.38 7.86 -1.80
CA SER A 60 10.62 6.68 -2.60
C SER A 60 11.33 5.65 -1.72
N TYR A 61 10.65 4.53 -1.42
CA TYR A 61 11.27 3.42 -0.70
C TYR A 61 12.57 2.95 -1.39
N PHE A 62 12.60 3.01 -2.73
CA PHE A 62 13.80 2.72 -3.51
C PHE A 62 14.93 3.71 -3.21
N ALA A 63 14.65 5.02 -3.19
CA ALA A 63 15.65 6.04 -2.91
C ALA A 63 16.21 5.93 -1.48
N GLU A 64 15.40 5.47 -0.54
CA GLU A 64 15.83 5.29 0.85
C GLU A 64 16.67 4.03 1.07
N ASN A 65 16.36 2.95 0.33
CA ASN A 65 16.84 1.61 0.68
C ASN A 65 17.71 0.94 -0.40
N PHE A 66 17.56 1.31 -1.67
CA PHE A 66 18.08 0.54 -2.80
C PHE A 66 18.98 1.32 -3.76
N THR A 67 19.34 2.58 -3.45
CA THR A 67 20.42 3.27 -4.20
C THR A 67 21.73 2.50 -4.08
N VAL A 68 22.66 2.74 -5.01
CA VAL A 68 23.94 2.03 -5.06
C VAL A 68 24.71 2.17 -3.74
N GLU A 69 24.71 3.38 -3.17
CA GLU A 69 25.38 3.71 -1.92
C GLU A 69 24.73 3.00 -0.74
N LYS A 70 23.39 3.00 -0.68
CA LYS A 70 22.63 2.32 0.39
C LYS A 70 22.80 0.80 0.33
N ARG A 71 22.83 0.22 -0.87
CA ARG A 71 23.09 -1.22 -1.07
C ARG A 71 24.52 -1.59 -0.66
N ALA A 72 25.50 -0.77 -1.02
CA ALA A 72 26.90 -0.97 -0.61
C ALA A 72 27.05 -0.90 0.92
N ALA A 73 26.45 0.11 1.56
CA ALA A 73 26.46 0.27 3.01
C ALA A 73 25.80 -0.91 3.74
N LYS A 74 24.68 -1.41 3.23
CA LYS A 74 23.96 -2.58 3.78
C LYS A 74 24.55 -3.93 3.36
N LYS A 75 25.63 -3.94 2.56
CA LYS A 75 26.23 -5.16 1.98
C LYS A 75 25.20 -6.07 1.30
N LEU A 76 24.21 -5.48 0.65
CA LEU A 76 23.15 -6.23 -0.01
C LEU A 76 23.72 -6.93 -1.25
N PRO A 77 23.48 -8.25 -1.42
CA PRO A 77 23.95 -8.96 -2.60
C PRO A 77 23.37 -8.34 -3.88
N ARG A 78 24.14 -8.44 -4.98
CA ARG A 78 23.64 -8.11 -6.32
C ARG A 78 22.64 -9.17 -6.71
N MET A 79 21.36 -8.81 -6.67
CA MET A 79 20.27 -9.68 -7.09
C MET A 79 20.05 -9.46 -8.58
N SER A 80 20.18 -10.53 -9.38
CA SER A 80 19.77 -10.48 -10.78
C SER A 80 18.25 -10.63 -10.85
N MET A 81 17.57 -9.79 -11.62
CA MET A 81 16.11 -9.91 -11.76
C MET A 81 15.73 -11.23 -12.42
N ASP A 82 16.57 -11.70 -13.34
CA ASP A 82 16.39 -12.97 -14.05
C ASP A 82 16.59 -14.19 -13.13
N SER A 83 17.30 -14.01 -12.00
CA SER A 83 17.50 -15.10 -11.03
C SER A 83 16.33 -15.29 -10.07
N LEU A 84 15.34 -14.39 -10.05
CA LEU A 84 14.20 -14.47 -9.13
C LEU A 84 13.33 -15.71 -9.32
N THR A 85 13.33 -16.28 -10.53
CA THR A 85 12.58 -17.50 -10.85
C THR A 85 13.25 -18.76 -10.31
N PHE A 86 14.45 -18.65 -9.73
CA PHE A 86 15.25 -19.78 -9.29
C PHE A 86 15.50 -19.73 -7.78
N ASN A 87 15.53 -20.92 -7.17
CA ASN A 87 15.94 -21.10 -5.80
C ASN A 87 17.42 -20.64 -5.65
N PRO A 88 17.72 -19.72 -4.72
CA PRO A 88 19.06 -19.15 -4.61
C PRO A 88 20.12 -20.14 -4.08
N TRP A 89 19.72 -21.25 -3.45
CA TRP A 89 20.66 -22.27 -2.96
C TRP A 89 20.96 -23.36 -3.98
N THR A 90 19.96 -23.80 -4.75
CA THR A 90 20.12 -24.92 -5.69
C THR A 90 20.21 -24.48 -7.14
N GLY A 91 19.73 -23.27 -7.47
CA GLY A 91 19.59 -22.82 -8.86
C GLY A 91 18.44 -23.51 -9.61
N GLU A 92 17.64 -24.35 -8.95
CA GLU A 92 16.46 -24.96 -9.57
C GLU A 92 15.33 -23.93 -9.71
N ARG A 93 14.51 -24.08 -10.76
CA ARG A 93 13.40 -23.15 -11.00
C ARG A 93 12.25 -23.44 -10.05
N PHE A 94 11.63 -22.39 -9.50
CA PHE A 94 10.36 -22.53 -8.79
C PHE A 94 9.27 -23.06 -9.74
N LEU A 95 8.43 -23.95 -9.25
CA LEU A 95 7.23 -24.37 -9.97
C LEU A 95 6.16 -23.31 -9.76
N ILE A 96 5.65 -22.74 -10.84
CA ILE A 96 4.67 -21.65 -10.82
C ILE A 96 3.45 -22.10 -11.59
N ASP A 97 2.32 -22.17 -10.90
CA ASP A 97 1.02 -22.46 -11.48
C ASP A 97 0.09 -21.26 -11.27
N THR A 98 -0.78 -20.99 -12.23
CA THR A 98 -1.75 -19.89 -12.18
C THR A 98 -3.13 -20.37 -12.60
N GLY A 99 -4.16 -19.67 -12.17
CA GLY A 99 -5.54 -20.00 -12.52
C GLY A 99 -6.54 -18.95 -12.08
N TYR A 100 -7.81 -19.33 -12.10
CA TYR A 100 -8.92 -18.51 -11.62
C TYR A 100 -9.83 -19.36 -10.73
N ILE A 101 -10.31 -18.78 -9.64
CA ILE A 101 -11.35 -19.36 -8.79
C ILE A 101 -12.56 -18.44 -8.74
N ALA A 102 -13.75 -19.00 -8.65
CA ALA A 102 -14.95 -18.24 -8.38
C ALA A 102 -15.01 -17.91 -6.88
N ALA A 103 -14.87 -16.64 -6.52
CA ALA A 103 -14.93 -16.17 -5.14
C ALA A 103 -15.84 -14.93 -5.05
N SER A 104 -16.81 -14.96 -4.12
CA SER A 104 -17.72 -13.84 -3.87
C SER A 104 -18.45 -13.31 -5.13
N GLY A 105 -18.77 -14.20 -6.07
CA GLY A 105 -19.51 -13.88 -7.30
C GLY A 105 -18.67 -13.31 -8.45
N PHE A 106 -17.33 -13.28 -8.32
CA PHE A 106 -16.42 -12.87 -9.39
C PHE A 106 -15.29 -13.88 -9.57
N ASP A 107 -14.68 -13.90 -10.76
CA ASP A 107 -13.48 -14.68 -11.03
C ASP A 107 -12.26 -13.96 -10.44
N GLN A 108 -11.59 -14.62 -9.49
CA GLN A 108 -10.40 -14.12 -8.84
C GLN A 108 -9.18 -14.90 -9.33
N SER A 109 -8.15 -14.19 -9.77
CA SER A 109 -6.89 -14.79 -10.17
C SER A 109 -6.19 -15.42 -8.97
N VAL A 110 -5.71 -16.64 -9.14
CA VAL A 110 -4.93 -17.38 -8.15
C VAL A 110 -3.58 -17.77 -8.71
N LEU A 111 -2.61 -17.94 -7.81
CA LEU A 111 -1.27 -18.42 -8.14
C LEU A 111 -0.78 -19.34 -7.03
N GLU A 112 -0.02 -20.35 -7.39
CA GLU A 112 0.74 -21.18 -6.46
C GLU A 112 2.19 -21.27 -6.94
N VAL A 113 3.12 -20.89 -6.06
CA VAL A 113 4.56 -21.02 -6.29
C VAL A 113 5.10 -22.05 -5.31
N ARG A 114 5.85 -23.02 -5.81
CA ARG A 114 6.45 -24.12 -5.02
C ARG A 114 7.95 -24.21 -5.25
N ASP A 115 8.70 -24.39 -4.16
CA ASP A 115 10.12 -24.72 -4.19
C ASP A 115 10.31 -26.25 -4.26
N PRO A 116 10.79 -26.82 -5.37
CA PRO A 116 11.00 -28.26 -5.47
C PRO A 116 12.15 -28.77 -4.58
N THR A 117 13.07 -27.89 -4.19
CA THR A 117 14.28 -28.20 -3.42
C THR A 117 14.45 -27.33 -2.19
N PRO A 118 13.48 -27.32 -1.27
CA PRO A 118 13.58 -26.52 -0.06
C PRO A 118 14.79 -26.99 0.75
N PHE A 119 15.62 -26.04 1.17
CA PHE A 119 16.86 -26.29 1.91
C PHE A 119 17.88 -27.21 1.20
N GLY A 120 17.82 -27.29 -0.15
CA GLY A 120 18.78 -28.09 -0.93
C GLY A 120 18.52 -29.60 -0.91
N ARG A 121 17.31 -30.03 -0.55
CA ARG A 121 16.93 -31.44 -0.58
C ARG A 121 16.21 -31.77 -1.88
N ASP A 122 16.63 -32.82 -2.57
CA ASP A 122 15.98 -33.26 -3.80
C ASP A 122 14.60 -33.88 -3.53
N LYS A 123 13.61 -33.53 -4.37
CA LYS A 123 12.30 -34.21 -4.47
C LYS A 123 11.48 -34.23 -3.16
N VAL A 124 11.42 -33.12 -2.44
CA VAL A 124 10.63 -33.00 -1.20
C VAL A 124 9.14 -32.91 -1.54
N LYS A 125 8.33 -33.88 -1.10
CA LYS A 125 6.86 -33.89 -1.30
C LYS A 125 6.04 -33.32 -0.13
N LYS A 126 6.54 -33.42 1.11
CA LYS A 126 5.75 -33.14 2.33
C LYS A 126 6.04 -31.77 2.95
N ASP A 127 7.23 -31.24 2.72
CA ASP A 127 7.73 -29.97 3.27
C ASP A 127 8.12 -28.97 2.17
N THR A 128 7.48 -29.07 1.01
CA THR A 128 7.66 -28.14 -0.10
C THR A 128 7.25 -26.74 0.38
N LEU A 129 8.18 -25.79 0.39
CA LEU A 129 7.84 -24.40 0.69
C LEU A 129 6.96 -23.89 -0.46
N LYS A 130 5.79 -23.36 -0.09
CA LYS A 130 4.81 -22.84 -1.03
C LYS A 130 4.34 -21.45 -0.65
N PHE A 131 3.97 -20.69 -1.67
CA PHE A 131 3.41 -19.35 -1.60
C PHE A 131 2.14 -19.32 -2.46
N GLY A 132 1.04 -18.82 -1.88
CA GLY A 132 -0.27 -18.81 -2.52
C GLY A 132 -0.96 -20.17 -2.54
N SER A 133 -2.04 -20.25 -3.32
CA SER A 133 -2.90 -21.42 -3.46
C SER A 133 -3.68 -21.33 -4.78
N LEU A 134 -3.94 -22.47 -5.43
CA LEU A 134 -4.84 -22.55 -6.59
C LEU A 134 -6.32 -22.72 -6.20
N THR A 135 -6.63 -22.96 -4.93
CA THR A 135 -7.99 -23.22 -4.45
C THR A 135 -8.54 -22.11 -3.58
N GLU A 136 -7.66 -21.29 -2.99
CA GLU A 136 -8.01 -20.19 -2.11
C GLU A 136 -7.29 -18.92 -2.58
N ALA A 137 -8.00 -17.79 -2.61
CA ALA A 137 -7.41 -16.53 -3.04
C ALA A 137 -6.64 -15.84 -1.92
N HIS A 138 -5.49 -16.42 -1.55
CA HIS A 138 -4.52 -15.82 -0.65
C HIS A 138 -3.11 -15.89 -1.22
N ILE A 139 -2.22 -15.07 -0.67
CA ILE A 139 -0.78 -15.04 -1.00
C ILE A 139 0.07 -15.50 0.19
N ASP A 140 -0.54 -16.05 1.23
CA ASP A 140 0.21 -16.59 2.36
C ASP A 140 1.04 -17.81 1.96
N GLY A 141 2.15 -18.03 2.65
CA GLY A 141 2.96 -19.23 2.50
C GLY A 141 2.89 -20.16 3.69
N ASN A 142 3.42 -21.37 3.52
CA ASN A 142 3.39 -22.42 4.54
C ASN A 142 4.62 -22.43 5.49
N TRP A 143 5.38 -21.34 5.55
CA TRP A 143 6.53 -21.23 6.44
C TRP A 143 6.09 -21.13 7.90
N ARG A 144 6.81 -21.82 8.80
CA ARG A 144 6.66 -21.65 10.26
C ARG A 144 7.70 -20.63 10.74
N GLN A 145 7.28 -19.76 11.65
CA GLN A 145 8.15 -18.80 12.32
C GLN A 145 9.11 -19.51 13.28
#